data_AF-A0A0M8Y241-F1
#
_entry.id   AF-A0A0M8Y241-F1
#
_cell.length_a   1.000
_cell.length_b   1.000
_cell.length_c   1.000
_cell.angle_alpha   90.00
_cell.angle_beta   90.00
_cell.angle_gamma   90.00
#
_symmetry.space_group_name_H-M   'P 1'
#
loop_
_entity.id
_entity.type
_entity.pdbx_description
1 polymer ?
#
loop_
_entity_poly.entity_id
_entity_poly.type
_entity_poly.pdbx_seq_one_letter_code
_entity_poly.pdbx_strand_id
1 'polypeptide(L)'
;MRASQGAGGRVNNPRSAGDLKEEFPYTLSTMCYIEVGGGGEVSWGNGHAAYERAKRGESRLYAVWPGQWSSHLFAIDDLDQYAAAFGLVHDEKRTGLADHDHQVRWSISPYEEKPNASYVSIEVWLDCGCSIRSLKAFAKQMRDQQGWDIATTGGWGSGGGSYSMRVRRRSLAG
;
A
#
# COMPACT_ATOMS: atom_id res chain seq x y z
N MET A 1 43.36 -35.42 -21.50
CA MET A 1 42.83 -34.40 -20.57
C MET A 1 41.36 -34.70 -20.32
N ARG A 2 40.99 -35.15 -19.11
CA ARG A 2 39.58 -35.34 -18.71
C ARG A 2 39.15 -34.09 -17.96
N ALA A 3 38.14 -33.39 -18.48
CA ALA A 3 37.51 -32.28 -17.78
C ALA A 3 36.74 -32.84 -16.57
N SER A 4 37.14 -32.41 -15.37
CA SER A 4 36.45 -32.61 -14.12
C SER A 4 35.07 -31.96 -14.17
N GLN A 5 34.03 -32.74 -13.93
CA GLN A 5 32.67 -32.24 -13.72
C GLN A 5 32.65 -31.41 -12.43
N GLY A 6 32.29 -30.14 -12.56
CA GLY A 6 32.14 -29.20 -11.45
C GLY A 6 30.92 -29.54 -10.60
N ALA A 7 31.08 -29.32 -9.30
CA ALA A 7 30.15 -29.66 -8.23
C ALA A 7 28.75 -29.08 -8.45
N GLY A 8 27.73 -29.93 -8.31
CA GLY A 8 26.34 -29.52 -8.15
C GLY A 8 26.17 -28.76 -6.83
N GLY A 9 26.14 -27.44 -6.90
CA GLY A 9 25.70 -26.59 -5.79
C GLY A 9 24.24 -26.91 -5.46
N ARG A 10 23.96 -27.28 -4.22
CA ARG A 10 22.58 -27.40 -3.72
C ARG A 10 21.89 -26.05 -3.92
N VAL A 11 20.81 -26.04 -4.70
CA VAL A 11 19.92 -24.88 -4.78
C VAL A 11 19.22 -24.80 -3.42
N ASN A 12 19.78 -24.00 -2.51
CA ASN A 12 19.10 -23.71 -1.24
C ASN A 12 17.89 -22.83 -1.59
N ASN A 13 16.70 -23.44 -1.61
CA ASN A 13 15.48 -22.65 -1.72
C ASN A 13 15.38 -21.71 -0.52
N PRO A 14 15.02 -20.43 -0.73
CA PRO A 14 14.75 -19.50 0.36
C PRO A 14 13.64 -20.03 1.27
N ARG A 15 13.68 -19.67 2.55
CA ARG A 15 12.63 -20.05 3.51
C ARG A 15 11.31 -19.36 3.16
N SER A 16 10.17 -19.96 3.48
CA SER A 16 8.86 -19.32 3.32
C SER A 16 8.61 -18.32 4.45
N ALA A 17 8.15 -17.11 4.12
CA ALA A 17 7.60 -16.18 5.11
C ALA A 17 6.17 -16.60 5.53
N GLY A 18 5.36 -17.07 4.59
CA GLY A 18 3.97 -17.49 4.84
C GLY A 18 3.86 -18.63 5.86
N ASP A 19 4.83 -19.55 5.89
CA ASP A 19 4.89 -20.64 6.87
C ASP A 19 5.01 -20.14 8.32
N LEU A 20 5.55 -18.94 8.53
CA LEU A 20 5.70 -18.30 9.84
C LEU A 20 4.48 -17.48 10.26
N LYS A 21 3.53 -17.24 9.33
CA LYS A 21 2.28 -16.52 9.59
C LYS A 21 2.51 -15.20 10.36
N GLU A 22 1.74 -14.98 11.43
CA GLU A 22 1.79 -13.77 12.26
C GLU A 22 3.13 -13.55 12.98
N GLU A 23 4.00 -14.56 13.06
CA GLU A 23 5.32 -14.42 13.67
C GLU A 23 6.33 -13.75 12.73
N PHE A 24 6.04 -13.68 11.43
CA PHE A 24 6.93 -13.02 10.48
C PHE A 24 6.84 -11.50 10.61
N PRO A 25 7.93 -10.80 10.95
CA PRO A 25 7.85 -9.41 11.34
C PRO A 25 7.96 -8.46 10.14
N TYR A 26 6.95 -8.47 9.27
CA TYR A 26 6.95 -7.74 8.00
C TYR A 26 7.34 -6.26 8.12
N THR A 27 6.94 -5.59 9.20
CA THR A 27 7.10 -4.14 9.36
C THR A 27 8.31 -3.73 10.21
N LEU A 28 9.21 -4.65 10.55
CA LEU A 28 10.43 -4.28 11.27
C LEU A 28 11.27 -3.31 10.44
N SER A 29 11.74 -2.23 11.09
CA SER A 29 12.53 -1.19 10.43
C SER A 29 13.87 -1.69 9.87
N THR A 30 14.35 -2.83 10.36
CA THR A 30 15.60 -3.47 9.93
C THR A 30 15.40 -4.48 8.80
N MET A 31 14.15 -4.71 8.35
CA MET A 31 13.85 -5.60 7.24
C MET A 31 14.21 -4.96 5.91
N CYS A 32 15.02 -5.65 5.11
CA CYS A 32 15.30 -5.25 3.73
C CYS A 32 14.48 -6.10 2.78
N TYR A 33 13.72 -5.45 1.91
CA TYR A 33 12.92 -6.13 0.87
C TYR A 33 13.61 -6.00 -0.49
N ILE A 34 13.66 -7.11 -1.20
CA ILE A 34 14.26 -7.23 -2.52
C ILE A 34 13.25 -7.85 -3.46
N GLU A 35 13.12 -7.27 -4.64
CA GLU A 35 12.38 -7.82 -5.76
C GLU A 35 13.37 -8.44 -6.74
N VAL A 36 13.03 -9.62 -7.26
CA VAL A 36 13.76 -10.26 -8.35
C VAL A 36 12.82 -10.47 -9.52
N GLY A 37 13.08 -9.80 -10.64
CA GLY A 37 12.29 -9.95 -11.87
C GLY A 37 12.54 -11.29 -12.57
N GLY A 38 11.66 -11.67 -13.51
CA GLY A 38 11.79 -12.92 -14.27
C GLY A 38 13.11 -13.08 -15.04
N GLY A 39 13.79 -11.98 -15.38
CA GLY A 39 15.12 -11.96 -16.01
C GLY A 39 16.31 -12.03 -15.04
N GLY A 40 16.05 -12.11 -13.72
CA GLY A 40 17.10 -12.12 -12.68
C GLY A 40 17.60 -10.74 -12.25
N GLU A 41 16.99 -9.65 -12.75
CA GLU A 41 17.24 -8.30 -12.24
C GLU A 41 16.83 -8.19 -10.77
N VAL A 42 17.65 -7.55 -9.95
CA VAL A 42 17.39 -7.33 -8.52
C VAL A 42 17.16 -5.84 -8.27
N SER A 43 16.03 -5.52 -7.63
CA SER A 43 15.63 -4.16 -7.27
C SER A 43 15.08 -4.11 -5.84
N TRP A 44 14.78 -2.90 -5.35
CA TRP A 44 14.17 -2.73 -4.03
C TRP A 44 12.70 -3.17 -4.04
N GLY A 45 12.35 -4.10 -3.13
CA GLY A 45 11.06 -4.79 -3.10
C GLY A 45 10.04 -4.23 -2.10
N ASN A 46 10.13 -2.97 -1.71
CA ASN A 46 9.17 -2.33 -0.81
C ASN A 46 8.23 -1.39 -1.56
N GLY A 47 7.00 -1.84 -1.81
CA GLY A 47 5.95 -0.94 -2.30
C GLY A 47 4.92 -1.58 -3.22
N HIS A 48 3.90 -0.79 -3.54
CA HIS A 48 2.74 -1.23 -4.31
C HIS A 48 3.11 -1.74 -5.71
N ALA A 49 4.04 -1.08 -6.40
CA ALA A 49 4.46 -1.51 -7.74
C ALA A 49 5.16 -2.89 -7.75
N ALA A 50 5.98 -3.18 -6.74
CA ALA A 50 6.66 -4.47 -6.61
C ALA A 50 5.69 -5.58 -6.19
N TYR A 51 4.73 -5.26 -5.29
CA TYR A 51 3.61 -6.15 -4.96
C TYR A 51 2.78 -6.52 -6.19
N GLU A 52 2.38 -5.54 -7.00
CA GLU A 52 1.56 -5.77 -8.20
C GLU A 52 2.28 -6.61 -9.25
N ARG A 53 3.59 -6.40 -9.47
CA ARG A 53 4.40 -7.27 -10.34
C ARG A 53 4.49 -8.70 -9.80
N ALA A 54 4.73 -8.85 -8.50
CA ALA A 54 4.80 -10.16 -7.86
C ALA A 54 3.46 -10.90 -7.95
N LYS A 55 2.34 -10.20 -7.75
CA LYS A 55 0.98 -10.73 -7.87
C LYS A 55 0.66 -11.21 -9.28
N ARG A 56 1.17 -10.52 -10.32
CA ARG A 56 1.06 -10.94 -11.73
C ARG A 56 2.06 -12.06 -12.11
N GLY A 57 2.94 -12.46 -11.20
CA GLY A 57 3.97 -13.47 -11.46
C GLY A 57 5.16 -12.97 -12.30
N GLU A 58 5.29 -11.65 -12.48
CA GLU A 58 6.37 -11.01 -13.24
C GLU A 58 7.68 -10.94 -12.44
N SER A 59 7.56 -10.97 -11.11
CA SER A 59 8.67 -10.92 -10.17
C SER A 59 8.42 -11.75 -8.92
N ARG A 60 9.45 -11.90 -8.08
CA ARG A 60 9.37 -12.54 -6.76
C ARG A 60 9.89 -11.58 -5.70
N LEU A 61 9.16 -11.48 -4.60
CA LEU A 61 9.56 -10.69 -3.44
C LEU A 61 10.30 -11.56 -2.43
N TYR A 62 11.33 -10.98 -1.84
CA TYR A 62 12.08 -11.57 -0.75
C TYR A 62 12.29 -10.56 0.36
N ALA A 63 12.43 -11.07 1.57
CA ALA A 63 12.78 -10.30 2.74
C ALA A 63 14.05 -10.85 3.39
N VAL A 64 14.98 -9.97 3.70
CA VAL A 64 16.18 -10.27 4.46
C VAL A 64 15.89 -9.93 5.92
N TRP A 65 15.70 -10.96 6.74
CA TRP A 65 15.47 -10.82 8.16
C TRP A 65 16.80 -10.92 8.91
N PRO A 66 17.30 -9.82 9.52
CA PRO A 66 18.51 -9.86 10.32
C PRO A 66 18.28 -10.60 11.64
N GLY A 67 19.02 -11.68 11.86
CA GLY A 67 19.18 -12.32 13.17
C GLY A 67 20.39 -11.77 13.93
N GLN A 68 20.61 -12.26 15.16
CA GLN A 68 21.69 -11.79 16.03
C GLN A 68 23.11 -12.02 15.43
N TRP A 69 23.27 -13.06 14.60
CA TRP A 69 24.58 -13.47 14.05
C TRP A 69 24.56 -13.74 12.54
N SER A 70 23.38 -13.81 11.91
CA SER A 70 23.23 -14.06 10.48
C SER A 70 21.93 -13.49 9.95
N SER A 71 21.93 -13.10 8.69
CA SER A 71 20.72 -12.72 7.97
C SER A 71 20.14 -13.93 7.25
N HIS A 72 18.82 -14.09 7.32
CA HIS A 72 18.11 -15.13 6.60
C HIS A 72 17.27 -14.52 5.49
N LEU A 73 17.30 -15.17 4.32
CA LEU A 73 16.48 -14.79 3.18
C LEU A 73 15.18 -15.59 3.20
N PHE A 74 14.06 -14.88 3.15
CA PHE A 74 12.72 -15.43 3.08
C PHE A 74 12.07 -15.04 1.75
N ALA A 75 11.43 -16.00 1.08
CA ALA A 75 10.49 -15.72 0.01
C ALA A 75 9.20 -15.16 0.61
N ILE A 76 8.71 -14.07 0.05
CA ILE A 76 7.38 -13.54 0.33
C ILE A 76 6.41 -14.26 -0.62
N ASP A 77 5.93 -15.41 -0.17
CA ASP A 77 5.02 -16.30 -0.90
C ASP A 77 3.55 -16.11 -0.51
N ASP A 78 3.27 -15.63 0.70
CA ASP A 78 1.97 -15.08 1.08
C ASP A 78 1.93 -13.57 0.80
N LEU A 79 1.52 -13.23 -0.42
CA LEU A 79 1.38 -11.85 -0.87
C LEU A 79 0.24 -11.11 -0.16
N ASP A 80 -0.77 -11.83 0.37
CA ASP A 80 -1.89 -11.21 1.08
C ASP A 80 -1.46 -10.74 2.47
N GLN A 81 -0.67 -11.53 3.21
CA GLN A 81 -0.06 -11.11 4.47
C GLN A 81 0.90 -9.94 4.29
N TYR A 82 1.74 -9.99 3.25
CA TYR A 82 2.61 -8.86 2.90
C TYR A 82 1.78 -7.60 2.60
N ALA A 83 0.75 -7.72 1.77
CA ALA A 83 -0.09 -6.58 1.43
C ALA A 83 -0.85 -6.03 2.64
N ALA A 84 -1.34 -6.88 3.53
CA ALA A 84 -1.99 -6.47 4.76
C ALA A 84 -1.02 -5.71 5.68
N ALA A 85 0.19 -6.23 5.88
CA ALA A 85 1.22 -5.62 6.74
C ALA A 85 1.65 -4.24 6.25
N PHE A 86 1.73 -4.05 4.93
CA PHE A 86 2.11 -2.77 4.31
C PHE A 86 0.91 -1.89 3.91
N GLY A 87 -0.32 -2.35 4.15
CA GLY A 87 -1.55 -1.65 3.75
C GLY A 87 -1.67 -1.44 2.23
N LEU A 88 -1.10 -2.35 1.44
CA LEU A 88 -1.07 -2.30 -0.02
C LEU A 88 -2.37 -2.77 -0.67
N VAL A 89 -3.11 -3.66 0.00
CA VAL A 89 -4.47 -4.06 -0.39
C VAL A 89 -5.47 -3.40 0.54
N HIS A 90 -6.47 -2.77 -0.05
CA HIS A 90 -7.59 -2.24 0.71
C HIS A 90 -8.59 -3.34 1.02
N ASP A 91 -8.67 -3.67 2.31
CA ASP A 91 -9.73 -4.50 2.85
C ASP A 91 -11.05 -3.72 2.82
N GLU A 92 -11.86 -3.96 1.77
CA GLU A 92 -13.16 -3.32 1.58
C GLU A 92 -14.09 -3.52 2.78
N LYS A 93 -14.05 -4.67 3.48
CA LYS A 93 -14.91 -4.90 4.65
C LYS A 93 -14.55 -3.93 5.77
N ARG A 94 -13.25 -3.69 5.98
CA ARG A 94 -12.76 -2.78 7.02
C ARG A 94 -12.89 -1.31 6.62
N THR A 95 -12.58 -0.97 5.37
CA THR A 95 -12.50 0.43 4.90
C THR A 95 -13.82 0.95 4.32
N GLY A 96 -14.69 0.07 3.84
CA GLY A 96 -15.85 0.38 3.01
C GLY A 96 -15.50 0.88 1.59
N LEU A 97 -14.23 0.79 1.21
CA LEU A 97 -13.69 1.29 -0.05
C LEU A 97 -13.17 0.14 -0.89
N ALA A 98 -13.82 -0.10 -2.02
CA ALA A 98 -13.29 -0.97 -3.05
C ALA A 98 -12.10 -0.32 -3.77
N ASP A 99 -11.27 -1.16 -4.39
CA ASP A 99 -10.09 -0.72 -5.14
C ASP A 99 -10.48 -0.40 -6.59
N HIS A 100 -10.96 0.82 -6.80
CA HIS A 100 -11.33 1.38 -8.11
C HIS A 100 -11.23 2.91 -8.08
N ASP A 101 -11.31 3.54 -9.26
CA ASP A 101 -11.36 5.00 -9.39
C ASP A 101 -12.70 5.56 -8.89
N HIS A 102 -12.68 6.25 -7.74
CA HIS A 102 -13.89 6.75 -7.12
C HIS A 102 -14.50 7.86 -7.95
N GLN A 103 -15.76 7.68 -8.33
CA GLN A 103 -16.58 8.75 -8.90
C GLN A 103 -17.01 9.66 -7.76
N VAL A 104 -16.33 10.80 -7.64
CA VAL A 104 -16.57 11.77 -6.58
C VAL A 104 -17.21 13.04 -7.13
N ARG A 105 -18.23 13.53 -6.44
CA ARG A 105 -18.65 14.94 -6.52
C ARG A 105 -18.28 15.63 -5.22
N TRP A 106 -17.96 16.91 -5.30
CA TRP A 106 -17.63 17.68 -4.12
C TRP A 106 -18.05 19.15 -4.26
N SER A 107 -18.17 19.82 -3.12
CA SER A 107 -18.34 21.28 -3.06
C SER A 107 -17.63 21.85 -1.83
N ILE A 108 -17.27 23.13 -1.87
CA ILE A 108 -16.83 23.82 -0.65
C ILE A 108 -17.98 23.78 0.36
N SER A 109 -17.66 23.45 1.61
CA SER A 109 -18.66 23.40 2.68
C SER A 109 -19.27 24.78 2.88
N PRO A 110 -20.61 24.89 3.03
CA PRO A 110 -21.27 26.17 3.30
C PRO A 110 -20.85 26.78 4.64
N TYR A 111 -20.25 25.98 5.54
CA TYR A 111 -19.74 26.41 6.84
C TYR A 111 -18.24 26.76 6.81
N GLU A 112 -17.62 26.87 5.63
CA GLU A 112 -16.22 27.30 5.52
C GLU A 112 -16.09 28.80 5.77
N GLU A 113 -15.50 29.16 6.92
CA GLU A 113 -15.37 30.56 7.35
C GLU A 113 -14.02 31.21 6.97
N LYS A 114 -13.04 30.43 6.50
CA LYS A 114 -11.65 30.90 6.33
C LYS A 114 -11.18 30.79 4.88
N PRO A 115 -11.63 31.69 3.97
CA PRO A 115 -11.33 31.61 2.54
C PRO A 115 -9.84 31.61 2.19
N ASN A 116 -9.01 32.21 3.05
CA ASN A 116 -7.56 32.34 2.83
C ASN A 116 -6.72 31.24 3.51
N ALA A 117 -7.33 30.30 4.23
CA ALA A 117 -6.60 29.22 4.89
C ALA A 117 -6.04 28.22 3.86
N SER A 118 -4.89 27.61 4.16
CA SER A 118 -4.26 26.61 3.28
C SER A 118 -5.09 25.34 3.07
N TYR A 119 -5.97 25.05 4.02
CA TYR A 119 -6.96 23.98 3.97
C TYR A 119 -8.37 24.57 3.87
N VAL A 120 -9.23 23.87 3.13
CA VAL A 120 -10.65 24.17 2.96
C VAL A 120 -11.48 22.97 3.40
N SER A 121 -12.61 23.23 4.05
CA SER A 121 -13.61 22.22 4.37
C SER A 121 -14.50 22.00 3.14
N ILE A 122 -14.63 20.74 2.73
CA ILE A 122 -15.46 20.33 1.59
C ILE A 122 -16.47 19.29 2.04
N GLU A 123 -17.56 19.20 1.29
CA GLU A 123 -18.48 18.07 1.31
C GLU A 123 -18.19 17.18 0.09
N VAL A 124 -18.12 15.87 0.30
CA VAL A 124 -17.83 14.87 -0.74
C VAL A 124 -18.96 13.84 -0.82
N TRP A 125 -19.41 13.54 -2.03
CA TRP A 125 -20.35 12.46 -2.35
C TRP A 125 -19.64 11.39 -3.17
N LEU A 126 -19.84 10.12 -2.81
CA LEU A 126 -19.31 8.97 -3.54
C LEU A 126 -20.40 8.40 -4.44
N ASP A 127 -20.41 8.81 -5.70
CA ASP A 127 -21.39 8.37 -6.70
C ASP A 127 -21.14 6.90 -7.11
N CYS A 128 -19.97 6.34 -6.79
CA CYS A 128 -19.67 4.91 -6.93
C CYS A 128 -20.34 4.01 -5.86
N GLY A 129 -21.03 4.58 -4.87
CA GLY A 129 -21.73 3.82 -3.82
C GLY A 129 -20.84 3.34 -2.67
N CYS A 130 -19.54 3.64 -2.71
CA CYS A 130 -18.61 3.35 -1.63
C CYS A 130 -18.98 4.08 -0.32
N SER A 131 -18.55 3.51 0.81
CA SER A 131 -18.70 4.15 2.12
C SER A 131 -17.34 4.33 2.79
N ILE A 132 -17.08 5.50 3.36
CA ILE A 132 -15.79 5.76 4.01
C ILE A 132 -15.87 5.31 5.48
N ARG A 133 -15.20 4.21 5.82
CA ARG A 133 -14.93 3.81 7.22
C ARG A 133 -13.51 4.15 7.66
N SER A 134 -12.61 4.37 6.70
CA SER A 134 -11.22 4.74 6.97
C SER A 134 -10.82 5.96 6.15
N LEU A 135 -10.81 7.14 6.78
CA LEU A 135 -10.36 8.39 6.16
C LEU A 135 -8.92 8.29 5.61
N LYS A 136 -8.04 7.56 6.30
CA LYS A 136 -6.66 7.37 5.85
C LYS A 136 -6.58 6.59 4.54
N ALA A 137 -7.40 5.54 4.38
CA ALA A 137 -7.47 4.79 3.13
C ALA A 137 -8.04 5.65 2.00
N PHE A 138 -9.14 6.36 2.27
CA PHE A 138 -9.72 7.29 1.31
C PHE A 138 -8.74 8.37 0.87
N ALA A 139 -8.04 9.02 1.83
CA ALA A 139 -7.05 10.05 1.55
C ALA A 139 -5.89 9.53 0.69
N LYS A 140 -5.51 8.26 0.83
CA LYS A 140 -4.51 7.64 -0.05
C LYS A 140 -5.07 7.48 -1.48
N GLN A 141 -6.25 6.86 -1.63
CA GLN A 141 -6.87 6.69 -2.95
C GLN A 141 -7.11 8.03 -3.66
N MET A 142 -7.60 9.05 -2.96
CA MET A 142 -7.82 10.39 -3.57
C MET A 142 -6.52 11.11 -3.93
N ARG A 143 -5.43 10.88 -3.19
CA ARG A 143 -4.11 11.38 -3.58
C ARG A 143 -3.65 10.73 -4.88
N ASP A 144 -3.83 9.42 -5.00
CA ASP A 144 -3.40 8.65 -6.16
C ASP A 144 -4.28 8.95 -7.40
N GLN A 145 -5.60 9.09 -7.20
CA GLN A 145 -6.60 9.25 -8.28
C GLN A 145 -6.80 10.70 -8.72
N GLN A 146 -6.79 11.65 -7.78
CA GLN A 146 -7.13 13.06 -8.04
C GLN A 146 -6.03 14.05 -7.63
N GLY A 147 -4.91 13.57 -7.07
CA GLY A 147 -3.85 14.44 -6.54
C GLY A 147 -4.23 15.18 -5.25
N TRP A 148 -5.34 14.81 -4.60
CA TRP A 148 -5.85 15.55 -3.44
C TRP A 148 -5.01 15.30 -2.18
N ASP A 149 -4.78 16.36 -1.42
CA ASP A 149 -4.06 16.34 -0.14
C ASP A 149 -5.07 16.51 1.00
N ILE A 150 -5.73 15.39 1.36
CA ILE A 150 -6.76 15.33 2.40
C ILE A 150 -6.11 15.22 3.79
N ALA A 151 -6.57 16.05 4.72
CA ALA A 151 -6.15 15.99 6.13
C ALA A 151 -6.74 14.73 6.79
N THR A 152 -5.89 13.93 7.42
CA THR A 152 -6.29 12.67 8.07
C THR A 152 -6.43 12.78 9.59
N THR A 153 -5.97 13.90 10.17
CA THR A 153 -6.00 14.16 11.62
C THR A 153 -7.18 15.08 11.97
N GLY A 154 -8.36 14.51 12.15
CA GLY A 154 -9.56 15.22 12.58
C GLY A 154 -10.26 16.05 11.48
N GLY A 155 -11.45 16.56 11.78
CA GLY A 155 -12.23 17.39 10.86
C GLY A 155 -12.86 16.63 9.70
N TRP A 156 -13.23 15.36 9.92
CA TRP A 156 -14.08 14.61 9.00
C TRP A 156 -15.34 14.11 9.70
N GLY A 157 -16.40 13.97 8.94
CA GLY A 157 -17.67 13.44 9.40
C GLY A 157 -18.44 12.81 8.24
N SER A 158 -19.51 12.09 8.58
CA SER A 158 -20.47 11.60 7.60
C SER A 158 -21.88 11.99 8.04
N GLY A 159 -22.72 12.36 7.09
CA GLY A 159 -24.10 12.78 7.36
C GLY A 159 -24.84 13.10 6.07
N GLY A 160 -26.13 12.81 6.01
CA GLY A 160 -26.97 13.18 4.86
C GLY A 160 -26.52 12.62 3.50
N GLY A 161 -25.74 11.53 3.49
CA GLY A 161 -25.18 10.95 2.26
C GLY A 161 -23.90 11.63 1.75
N SER A 162 -23.34 12.60 2.49
CA SER A 162 -22.03 13.21 2.22
C SER A 162 -21.02 12.91 3.31
N TYR A 163 -19.76 13.19 2.98
CA TYR A 163 -18.64 13.19 3.91
C TYR A 163 -18.05 14.59 3.97
N SER A 164 -18.04 15.19 5.16
CA SER A 164 -17.31 16.42 5.39
C SER A 164 -15.84 16.08 5.64
N MET A 165 -14.91 16.85 5.07
CA MET A 165 -13.48 16.68 5.31
C MET A 165 -12.69 17.95 4.97
N ARG A 166 -11.45 18.02 5.43
CA ARG A 166 -10.52 19.11 5.08
C ARG A 166 -9.53 18.66 4.03
N VAL A 167 -9.35 19.47 3.01
CA VAL A 167 -8.39 19.23 1.91
C VAL A 167 -7.57 20.47 1.66
N ARG A 168 -6.33 20.30 1.19
CA ARG A 168 -5.47 21.44 0.86
C ARG A 168 -6.01 22.15 -0.38
N ARG A 169 -6.29 23.45 -0.29
CA ARG A 169 -6.91 24.23 -1.38
C ARG A 169 -6.22 24.05 -2.72
N ARG A 170 -4.88 24.12 -2.71
CA ARG A 170 -4.06 23.98 -3.93
C ARG A 170 -4.17 22.61 -4.62
N SER A 171 -4.61 21.58 -3.91
CA SER A 171 -4.74 20.22 -4.45
C SER A 171 -6.10 19.93 -5.09
N LEU A 172 -7.08 20.83 -4.90
CA LEU A 172 -8.41 20.72 -5.53
C LEU A 172 -8.46 21.28 -6.95
N ALA A 173 -7.48 22.11 -7.33
CA ALA A 173 -7.43 22.81 -8.61
C ALA A 173 -6.55 22.08 -9.64
N GLY A 174 -6.37 20.77 -9.45
CA GLY A 174 -5.64 19.92 -10.40
C GLY A 174 -6.27 19.96 -11.79
#